data_AF-A0A366EBK8-F1
#
_entry.id   AF-A0A366EBK8-F1
#
_cell.length_a   1.000
_cell.length_b   1.000
_cell.length_c   1.000
_cell.angle_alpha   90.00
_cell.angle_beta   90.00
_cell.angle_gamma   90.00
#
_symmetry.space_group_name_H-M   'P 1'
#
loop_
_entity.id
_entity.type
_entity.pdbx_description
1 polymer ?
#
loop_
_entity_poly.entity_id
_entity_poly.type
_entity_poly.pdbx_seq_one_letter_code
_entity_poly.pdbx_strand_id
1 'polypeptide(L)'
;MPSAITKLQPRLNKTTLTSLSIGLLVLIVSYPLALVLPSWVSWENGPVENAQVVVLLLGMVQALIFQKYGSADWKWLWRGAALIWFICAMRELSWGAVFMEPLGMSEEGPFFSSRQLWYKPAVMPALIGSILLLGVFMLKNGSQSCLTRYSAQVDYLGQSFCWQPLV
;
A
#
# COMPACT_ATOMS: atom_id res chain seq x y z
N MET A 1 12.68 23.44 35.38
CA MET A 1 12.42 23.77 33.96
C MET A 1 11.28 22.89 33.47
N PRO A 2 10.09 23.41 33.15
CA PRO A 2 8.97 22.59 32.72
C PRO A 2 9.24 22.04 31.30
N SER A 3 9.16 20.73 31.18
CA SER A 3 9.32 19.95 29.97
C SER A 3 8.31 20.39 28.91
N ALA A 4 8.83 20.66 27.70
CA ALA A 4 8.04 20.87 26.51
C ALA A 4 7.33 19.56 26.13
N ILE A 5 6.18 19.29 26.76
CA ILE A 5 5.19 18.37 26.21
C ILE A 5 4.70 19.02 24.92
N THR A 6 5.41 18.73 23.84
CA THR A 6 4.99 19.06 22.49
C THR A 6 3.65 18.38 22.32
N LYS A 7 2.58 19.17 22.34
CA LYS A 7 1.23 18.74 21.98
C LYS A 7 1.30 18.21 20.55
N LEU A 8 1.56 16.91 20.39
CA LEU A 8 1.26 16.14 19.20
C LEU A 8 -0.26 16.10 19.08
N GLN A 9 -0.85 17.23 18.72
CA GLN A 9 -2.20 17.30 18.21
C GLN A 9 -2.06 16.95 16.74
N PRO A 10 -2.45 15.74 16.29
CA PRO A 10 -2.56 15.48 14.87
C PRO A 10 -3.55 16.51 14.33
N ARG A 11 -3.06 17.49 13.56
CA ARG A 11 -3.91 18.43 12.85
C ARG A 11 -4.60 17.63 11.75
N LEU A 12 -5.74 17.03 12.09
CA LEU A 12 -6.56 16.30 11.13
C LEU A 12 -7.06 17.32 10.11
N ASN A 13 -6.51 17.24 8.89
CA ASN A 13 -6.91 18.11 7.80
C ASN A 13 -8.39 17.85 7.47
N LYS A 14 -9.14 18.90 7.12
CA LYS A 14 -10.54 18.79 6.67
C LYS A 14 -10.68 17.76 5.54
N THR A 15 -9.70 17.69 4.63
CA THR A 15 -9.66 16.69 3.56
C THR A 15 -9.51 15.26 4.08
N THR A 16 -8.67 15.04 5.10
CA THR A 16 -8.50 13.71 5.71
C THR A 16 -9.73 13.31 6.51
N LEU A 17 -10.33 14.25 7.25
CA LEU A 17 -11.56 14.02 7.97
C LEU A 17 -12.69 13.64 7.01
N THR A 18 -12.86 14.40 5.93
CA THR A 18 -13.89 14.10 4.91
C THR A 18 -13.67 12.75 4.24
N SER A 19 -12.44 12.37 3.88
CA SER A 19 -12.17 11.03 3.33
C SER A 19 -12.52 9.90 4.32
N LEU A 20 -12.20 10.09 5.61
CA LEU A 20 -12.52 9.11 6.64
C LEU A 20 -14.03 9.03 6.88
N SER A 21 -14.72 10.17 6.90
CA SER A 21 -16.18 10.24 7.04
C SER A 21 -16.90 9.55 5.87
N ILE A 22 -16.42 9.75 4.63
CA ILE A 22 -16.98 9.06 3.45
C ILE A 22 -16.76 7.55 3.57
N GLY A 23 -15.56 7.11 3.93
CA GLY A 23 -15.28 5.68 4.12
C GLY A 23 -16.16 5.04 5.20
N LEU A 24 -16.35 5.74 6.32
CA LEU A 24 -17.24 5.30 7.39
C LEU A 24 -18.71 5.24 6.94
N LEU A 25 -19.17 6.23 6.18
CA LEU A 25 -20.52 6.25 5.64
C LEU A 25 -20.74 5.07 4.69
N VAL A 26 -19.81 4.81 3.77
CA VAL A 26 -19.86 3.65 2.87
C VAL A 26 -19.95 2.34 3.66
N LEU A 27 -19.15 2.20 4.73
CA LEU A 27 -19.19 1.01 5.60
C LEU A 27 -20.52 0.85 6.33
N ILE A 28 -21.13 1.93 6.80
CA ILE A 28 -22.43 1.88 7.50
C ILE A 28 -23.54 1.53 6.50
N VAL A 29 -23.48 2.08 5.30
CA VAL A 29 -24.50 1.88 4.25
C VAL A 29 -24.36 0.52 3.57
N SER A 30 -23.17 -0.10 3.55
CA SER A 30 -22.98 -1.38 2.86
C SER A 30 -23.82 -2.52 3.46
N TYR A 31 -24.03 -2.53 4.77
CA TYR A 31 -24.84 -3.58 5.43
C TYR A 31 -26.32 -3.58 5.01
N PRO A 32 -27.09 -2.46 5.14
CA PRO A 32 -28.47 -2.45 4.68
C PRO A 32 -28.58 -2.64 3.16
N LEU A 33 -27.60 -2.15 2.40
CA LEU A 33 -27.56 -2.34 0.95
C LEU A 33 -27.39 -3.81 0.57
N ALA A 34 -26.61 -4.59 1.32
CA ALA A 34 -26.47 -6.03 1.13
C ALA A 34 -27.77 -6.82 1.34
N LEU A 35 -28.71 -6.31 2.15
CA LEU A 35 -30.03 -6.93 2.36
C LEU A 35 -31.01 -6.70 1.21
N VAL A 36 -30.78 -5.66 0.40
CA VAL A 36 -31.66 -5.27 -0.72
C VAL A 36 -31.11 -5.73 -2.07
N LEU A 37 -29.79 -5.82 -2.18
CA LEU A 37 -29.11 -6.21 -3.41
C LEU A 37 -29.44 -7.67 -3.78
N PRO A 38 -29.66 -7.96 -5.07
CA PRO A 38 -29.82 -9.32 -5.53
C PRO A 38 -28.49 -10.09 -5.42
N SER A 39 -28.58 -11.40 -5.13
CA SER A 39 -27.41 -12.24 -4.82
C SER A 39 -26.33 -12.25 -5.91
N TRP A 40 -26.72 -12.14 -7.18
CA TRP A 40 -25.77 -12.09 -8.31
C TRP A 40 -24.77 -10.93 -8.25
N VAL A 41 -25.10 -9.86 -7.52
CA VAL A 41 -24.21 -8.71 -7.33
C VAL A 41 -22.99 -9.07 -6.47
N SER A 42 -23.16 -10.09 -5.62
CA SER A 42 -22.15 -10.60 -4.69
C SER A 42 -21.57 -11.96 -5.10
N TRP A 43 -21.89 -12.47 -6.29
CA TRP A 43 -21.26 -13.69 -6.81
C TRP A 43 -19.74 -13.48 -6.99
N GLU A 44 -19.00 -14.60 -7.08
CA GLU A 44 -17.58 -14.55 -7.44
C GLU A 44 -17.43 -13.91 -8.83
N ASN A 45 -16.54 -12.92 -8.96
CA ASN A 45 -16.43 -11.99 -10.09
C ASN A 45 -17.67 -11.10 -10.33
N GLY A 46 -18.46 -10.86 -9.28
CA GLY A 46 -19.60 -9.97 -9.31
C GLY A 46 -19.20 -8.49 -9.35
N PRO A 47 -20.16 -7.58 -9.60
CA PRO A 47 -19.94 -6.14 -9.57
C PRO A 47 -19.29 -5.62 -8.28
N VAL A 48 -19.62 -6.20 -7.11
CA VAL A 48 -19.05 -5.76 -5.82
C VAL A 48 -17.58 -6.13 -5.72
N GLU A 49 -17.21 -7.36 -6.06
CA GLU A 49 -15.80 -7.79 -6.06
C GLU A 49 -14.98 -7.00 -7.09
N ASN A 50 -15.53 -6.77 -8.29
CA ASN A 50 -14.88 -5.96 -9.31
C ASN A 50 -14.70 -4.50 -8.87
N ALA A 51 -15.67 -3.93 -8.14
CA ALA A 51 -15.51 -2.61 -7.54
C ALA A 51 -14.38 -2.58 -6.50
N GLN A 52 -14.24 -3.63 -5.68
CA GLN A 52 -13.13 -3.77 -4.73
C GLN A 52 -11.78 -3.82 -5.46
N VAL A 53 -11.67 -4.61 -6.54
CA VAL A 53 -10.47 -4.67 -7.39
C VAL A 53 -10.11 -3.28 -7.92
N VAL A 54 -11.09 -2.52 -8.44
CA VAL A 54 -10.87 -1.16 -8.93
C VAL A 54 -10.34 -0.26 -7.81
N VAL A 55 -10.94 -0.30 -6.62
CA VAL A 55 -10.45 0.48 -5.46
C VAL A 55 -9.02 0.11 -5.10
N LEU A 56 -8.68 -1.18 -5.10
CA LEU A 56 -7.34 -1.67 -4.80
C LEU A 56 -6.31 -1.19 -5.85
N LEU A 57 -6.67 -1.23 -7.14
CA LEU A 57 -5.83 -0.71 -8.22
C LEU A 57 -5.65 0.81 -8.16
N LEU A 58 -6.70 1.55 -7.81
CA LEU A 58 -6.61 3.00 -7.58
C LEU A 58 -5.68 3.30 -6.39
N GLY A 59 -5.76 2.52 -5.31
CA GLY A 59 -4.83 2.60 -4.18
C GLY A 59 -3.37 2.34 -4.59
N MET A 60 -3.13 1.36 -5.46
CA MET A 60 -1.81 1.10 -6.04
C MET A 60 -1.31 2.30 -6.85
N VAL A 61 -2.13 2.84 -7.76
CA VAL A 61 -1.77 4.01 -8.57
C VAL A 61 -1.47 5.22 -7.69
N GLN A 62 -2.29 5.45 -6.66
CA GLN A 62 -2.07 6.52 -5.69
C GLN A 62 -0.73 6.38 -4.96
N ALA A 63 -0.39 5.16 -4.54
CA ALA A 63 0.90 4.88 -3.90
C ALA A 63 2.07 5.14 -4.87
N LEU A 64 1.95 4.75 -6.15
CA LEU A 64 2.98 5.03 -7.17
C LEU A 64 3.13 6.53 -7.45
N ILE A 65 2.04 7.29 -7.45
CA ILE A 65 2.07 8.76 -7.57
C ILE A 65 2.84 9.36 -6.38
N PHE A 66 2.51 8.95 -5.15
CA PHE A 66 3.22 9.43 -3.96
C PHE A 66 4.68 8.99 -3.90
N GLN A 67 5.01 7.83 -4.48
CA GLN A 67 6.39 7.42 -4.67
C GLN A 67 7.15 8.34 -5.64
N LYS A 68 6.49 8.82 -6.71
CA LYS A 68 7.11 9.70 -7.69
C LYS A 68 7.40 11.08 -7.11
N TYR A 69 6.46 11.64 -6.33
CA TYR A 69 6.54 13.01 -5.82
C TYR A 69 7.02 13.12 -4.36
N GLY A 70 7.15 12.02 -3.64
CA GLY A 70 7.59 11.99 -2.24
C GLY A 70 9.09 12.17 -2.06
N SER A 71 9.50 12.54 -0.84
CA SER A 71 10.92 12.63 -0.47
C SER A 71 11.58 11.24 -0.45
N ALA A 72 12.92 11.20 -0.61
CA ALA A 72 13.68 9.97 -0.76
C ALA A 72 13.40 8.91 0.33
N ASP A 73 13.21 9.35 1.57
CA ASP A 73 12.95 8.49 2.73
C ASP A 73 11.57 7.79 2.63
N TRP A 74 10.55 8.47 2.09
CA TRP A 74 9.19 7.93 1.96
C TRP A 74 8.96 7.14 0.67
N LYS A 75 9.82 7.28 -0.35
CA LYS A 75 9.66 6.57 -1.63
C LYS A 75 9.52 5.07 -1.45
N TRP A 76 10.31 4.49 -0.56
CA TRP A 76 10.31 3.06 -0.30
C TRP A 76 9.07 2.57 0.42
N LEU A 77 8.54 3.36 1.36
CA LEU A 77 7.24 3.08 1.97
C LEU A 77 6.14 3.03 0.90
N TRP A 78 6.13 4.00 -0.01
CA TRP A 78 5.13 4.06 -1.09
C TRP A 78 5.29 2.92 -2.10
N ARG A 79 6.51 2.43 -2.37
CA ARG A 79 6.71 1.20 -3.17
C ARG A 79 6.15 -0.04 -2.48
N GLY A 80 6.41 -0.18 -1.18
CA GLY A 80 5.86 -1.28 -0.38
C GLY A 80 4.34 -1.24 -0.35
N ALA A 81 3.76 -0.05 -0.14
CA ALA A 81 2.32 0.15 -0.19
C ALA A 81 1.75 -0.23 -1.57
N ALA A 82 2.36 0.21 -2.68
CA ALA A 82 1.93 -0.17 -4.02
C ALA A 82 1.96 -1.68 -4.24
N LEU A 83 3.01 -2.37 -3.76
CA LEU A 83 3.09 -3.83 -3.81
C LEU A 83 1.97 -4.50 -3.02
N ILE A 84 1.66 -4.02 -1.81
CA ILE A 84 0.56 -4.56 -0.99
C ILE A 84 -0.78 -4.37 -1.70
N TRP A 85 -1.07 -3.17 -2.22
CA TRP A 85 -2.30 -2.90 -2.98
C TRP A 85 -2.44 -3.83 -4.19
N PHE A 86 -1.35 -4.04 -4.92
CA PHE A 86 -1.31 -4.98 -6.05
C PHE A 86 -1.61 -6.42 -5.62
N ILE A 87 -0.97 -6.91 -4.55
CA ILE A 87 -1.19 -8.27 -4.04
C ILE A 87 -2.65 -8.46 -3.62
N CYS A 88 -3.23 -7.49 -2.94
CA CYS A 88 -4.65 -7.52 -2.59
C CYS A 88 -5.54 -7.55 -3.85
N ALA A 89 -5.28 -6.72 -4.86
CA ALA A 89 -6.04 -6.74 -6.12
C ALA A 89 -5.96 -8.10 -6.83
N MET A 90 -4.77 -8.68 -6.88
CA MET A 90 -4.57 -10.02 -7.46
C MET A 90 -5.25 -11.10 -6.63
N ARG A 91 -5.35 -10.94 -5.30
CA ARG A 91 -6.07 -11.86 -4.42
C ARG A 91 -7.57 -11.84 -4.69
N GLU A 92 -8.18 -10.67 -4.85
CA GLU A 92 -9.60 -10.53 -5.21
C GLU A 92 -9.87 -11.14 -6.60
N LEU A 93 -8.96 -10.97 -7.56
CA LEU A 93 -9.08 -11.60 -8.88
C LEU A 93 -8.72 -13.09 -8.90
N SER A 94 -8.50 -13.72 -7.75
CA SER A 94 -8.08 -15.13 -7.68
C SER A 94 -6.85 -15.38 -8.57
N TRP A 95 -5.87 -14.48 -8.53
CA TRP A 95 -4.66 -14.42 -9.36
C TRP A 95 -4.91 -14.42 -10.88
N GLY A 96 -6.09 -13.98 -11.31
CA GLY A 96 -6.53 -13.99 -12.71
C GLY A 96 -7.31 -15.25 -13.11
N ALA A 97 -7.61 -16.17 -12.18
CA ALA A 97 -8.41 -17.35 -12.49
C ALA A 97 -9.86 -17.03 -12.86
N VAL A 98 -10.33 -15.85 -12.43
CA VAL A 98 -11.61 -15.26 -12.82
C VAL A 98 -11.75 -15.08 -14.34
N PHE A 99 -10.65 -14.97 -15.09
CA PHE A 99 -10.67 -14.89 -16.55
C PHE A 99 -10.69 -16.26 -17.26
N MET A 100 -10.61 -17.35 -16.51
CA MET A 100 -10.67 -18.72 -17.04
C MET A 100 -12.09 -19.28 -16.94
N GLU A 101 -12.30 -20.46 -17.51
CA GLU A 101 -13.57 -21.17 -17.35
C GLU A 101 -13.83 -21.50 -15.87
N PRO A 102 -15.05 -21.24 -15.36
CA PRO A 102 -15.40 -21.56 -13.98
C PRO A 102 -15.32 -23.07 -13.75
N LEU A 103 -14.89 -23.46 -12.55
CA LEU A 103 -14.77 -24.88 -12.17
C LEU A 103 -16.12 -25.58 -11.99
N GLY A 104 -17.18 -24.80 -11.80
CA GLY A 104 -18.53 -25.28 -11.60
C GLY A 104 -19.46 -24.16 -11.19
N MET A 105 -20.74 -24.51 -10.99
CA MET A 105 -21.77 -23.60 -10.52
C MET A 105 -22.21 -24.01 -9.12
N SER A 106 -22.25 -23.04 -8.20
CA SER A 106 -22.75 -23.21 -6.83
C SER A 106 -24.04 -22.41 -6.63
N GLU A 107 -24.67 -22.55 -5.46
CA GLU A 107 -25.81 -21.71 -5.07
C GLU A 107 -25.45 -20.22 -5.00
N GLU A 108 -24.16 -19.91 -4.79
CA GLU A 108 -23.61 -18.55 -4.74
C GLU A 108 -23.00 -18.09 -6.07
N GLY A 109 -23.25 -18.83 -7.17
CA GLY A 109 -22.76 -18.46 -8.50
C GLY A 109 -21.57 -19.31 -8.99
N PRO A 110 -20.92 -18.91 -10.09
CA PRO A 110 -19.79 -19.63 -10.66
C PRO A 110 -18.60 -19.60 -9.70
N PHE A 111 -17.93 -20.74 -9.50
CA PHE A 111 -16.75 -20.83 -8.63
C PHE A 111 -15.45 -20.83 -9.46
N PHE A 112 -14.49 -19.98 -9.11
CA PHE A 112 -13.17 -19.94 -9.72
C PHE A 112 -12.10 -20.39 -8.73
N SER A 113 -11.09 -21.10 -9.21
CA SER A 113 -9.92 -21.39 -8.37
C SER A 113 -8.64 -21.13 -9.10
N SER A 114 -7.79 -20.34 -8.46
CA SER A 114 -6.40 -20.18 -8.87
C SER A 114 -5.64 -21.51 -8.98
N ARG A 115 -6.13 -22.63 -8.43
CA ARG A 115 -5.54 -23.98 -8.65
C ARG A 115 -5.49 -24.41 -10.12
N GLN A 116 -6.36 -23.88 -10.97
CA GLN A 116 -6.31 -24.15 -12.41
C GLN A 116 -5.14 -23.46 -13.11
N LEU A 117 -4.50 -22.46 -12.48
CA LEU A 117 -3.42 -21.70 -13.08
C LEU A 117 -2.11 -22.51 -13.10
N TRP A 118 -1.54 -22.68 -14.28
CA TRP A 118 -0.26 -23.37 -14.48
C TRP A 118 0.91 -22.72 -13.71
N TYR A 119 0.87 -21.40 -13.50
CA TYR A 119 1.88 -20.65 -12.75
C TYR A 119 1.60 -20.56 -11.24
N LYS A 120 0.52 -21.17 -10.73
CA LYS A 120 0.19 -21.06 -9.30
C LYS A 120 1.33 -21.47 -8.36
N PRO A 121 2.11 -22.55 -8.62
CA PRO A 121 3.25 -22.90 -7.77
C PRO A 121 4.29 -21.78 -7.67
N ALA A 122 4.40 -20.92 -8.68
CA ALA A 122 5.34 -19.80 -8.72
C ALA A 122 4.83 -18.54 -8.00
N VAL A 123 3.53 -18.41 -7.72
CA VAL A 123 2.93 -17.23 -7.08
C VAL A 123 3.53 -16.97 -5.71
N MET A 124 3.55 -17.97 -4.82
CA MET A 124 4.07 -17.80 -3.46
C MET A 124 5.58 -17.49 -3.42
N PRO A 125 6.44 -18.22 -4.16
CA PRO A 125 7.85 -17.86 -4.28
C PRO A 125 8.08 -16.46 -4.83
N ALA A 126 7.32 -16.04 -5.85
CA ALA A 126 7.44 -14.70 -6.43
C ALA A 126 7.06 -13.61 -5.43
N LEU A 127 6.02 -13.82 -4.63
CA LEU A 127 5.61 -12.88 -3.58
C LEU A 127 6.69 -12.74 -2.51
N ILE A 128 7.16 -13.85 -1.97
CA ILE A 128 8.24 -13.86 -0.96
C ILE A 128 9.48 -13.16 -1.54
N GLY A 129 9.87 -13.51 -2.77
CA GLY A 129 10.99 -12.87 -3.46
C GLY A 129 10.82 -11.37 -3.61
N SER A 130 9.63 -10.90 -4.01
CA SER A 130 9.34 -9.46 -4.17
C SER A 130 9.44 -8.68 -2.86
N ILE A 131 8.93 -9.24 -1.75
CA ILE A 131 8.98 -8.63 -0.42
C ILE A 131 10.42 -8.59 0.11
N LEU A 132 11.16 -9.69 -0.02
CA LEU A 132 12.56 -9.77 0.39
C LEU A 132 13.42 -8.79 -0.41
N LEU A 133 13.24 -8.74 -1.74
CA LEU A 133 13.94 -7.81 -2.61
C LEU A 133 13.68 -6.37 -2.21
N LEU A 134 12.41 -6.01 -1.98
CA LEU A 134 12.03 -4.69 -1.49
C LEU A 134 12.73 -4.38 -0.16
N GLY A 135 12.67 -5.30 0.81
CA GLY A 135 13.32 -5.16 2.12
C GLY A 135 14.83 -4.93 2.02
N VAL A 136 15.53 -5.71 1.19
CA VAL A 136 16.97 -5.55 0.94
C VAL A 136 17.27 -4.18 0.34
N PHE A 137 16.50 -3.74 -0.67
CA PHE A 137 16.67 -2.41 -1.25
C PHE A 137 16.40 -1.30 -0.22
N MET A 138 15.41 -1.46 0.65
CA MET A 138 15.13 -0.50 1.72
C MET A 138 16.30 -0.35 2.68
N LEU A 139 16.87 -1.47 3.14
CA LEU A 139 18.01 -1.47 4.05
C LEU A 139 19.25 -0.86 3.40
N LYS A 140 19.53 -1.21 2.15
CA LYS A 140 20.70 -0.68 1.42
C LYS A 140 20.61 0.84 1.23
N ASN A 141 19.46 1.34 0.79
CA ASN A 141 19.28 2.78 0.57
C ASN A 141 19.19 3.58 1.87
N GLY A 142 18.59 3.02 2.93
CA GLY A 142 18.59 3.64 4.26
C GLY A 142 20.00 3.76 4.84
N SER A 143 20.84 2.74 4.68
CA SER A 143 22.24 2.77 5.10
C SER A 143 23.04 3.86 4.37
N GLN A 144 22.88 3.98 3.05
CA GLN A 144 23.54 5.02 2.26
C GLN A 144 23.12 6.43 2.69
N SER A 145 21.82 6.68 2.88
CA SER A 145 21.32 7.98 3.36
C SER A 145 21.90 8.36 4.73
N CYS A 146 22.09 7.39 5.63
CA CYS A 146 22.70 7.62 6.94
C CYS A 146 24.18 8.01 6.83
N LEU A 147 24.96 7.29 6.01
CA LEU A 147 26.38 7.57 5.77
C LEU A 147 26.61 8.94 5.12
N THR A 148 25.76 9.33 4.16
CA THR A 148 25.83 10.66 3.53
C THR A 148 25.50 11.78 4.52
N ARG A 149 24.51 11.58 5.41
CA ARG A 149 24.20 12.57 6.46
C ARG A 149 25.33 12.69 7.49
N TYR A 150 25.94 11.56 7.88
CA TYR A 150 27.05 11.56 8.82
C TYR A 150 28.29 12.27 8.23
N SER A 151 28.69 11.94 7.00
CA SER A 151 29.80 12.61 6.31
C SER A 151 29.57 14.11 6.15
N ALA A 152 28.39 14.52 5.67
CA ALA A 152 28.03 15.94 5.58
C ALA A 152 28.08 16.68 6.92
N GLN A 153 27.71 16.01 8.02
CA GLN A 153 27.77 16.61 9.35
C GLN A 153 29.20 16.71 9.90
N VAL A 154 30.04 15.72 9.63
CA VAL A 154 31.48 15.77 9.98
C VAL A 154 32.18 16.89 9.21
N ASP A 155 31.89 17.07 7.91
CA ASP A 155 32.44 18.15 7.10
C ASP A 155 32.01 19.54 7.60
N TYR A 156 30.74 19.70 7.99
CA TYR A 156 30.23 20.95 8.59
C TYR A 156 30.92 21.28 9.92
N LEU A 157 31.11 20.29 10.80
CA LEU A 157 31.81 20.47 12.07
C LEU A 157 33.29 20.80 11.85
N GLY A 158 33.93 20.17 10.85
CA GLY A 158 35.30 20.47 10.44
C GLY A 158 35.49 21.91 9.95
N GLN A 159 34.56 22.44 9.15
CA GLN A 159 34.59 23.83 8.69
C GLN A 159 34.31 24.83 9.82
N SER A 160 33.40 24.50 10.74
CA SER A 160 33.06 25.36 11.89
C SER A 160 34.21 25.50 12.89
N PHE A 161 35.07 24.48 13.00
CA PHE A 161 36.25 24.48 13.88
C PHE A 161 37.45 25.22 13.27
N CYS A 162 37.46 25.45 11.95
CA CYS A 162 38.57 26.06 11.22
C CYS A 162 38.49 27.61 11.14
N TRP A 163 37.46 28.24 11.70
CA TRP A 163 37.27 29.69 11.70
C TRP A 163 37.00 30.27 13.09
N GLN A 164 38.04 30.31 13.93
CA GLN A 164 38.21 31.40 14.90
C GLN A 164 39.70 31.75 14.98
N PRO A 165 40.20 32.69 14.14
CA PRO A 165 41.43 33.38 14.49
C PRO A 165 41.15 34.19 15.77
N LEU A 166 41.82 33.80 16.86
CA LEU A 166 41.96 34.63 18.06
C LEU A 166 42.63 35.94 17.63
N VAL A 167 41.84 37.00 17.47
CA VAL A 167 42.31 38.38 17.40
C VAL A 167 41.60 39.16 18.50
#